data_AF-A0A938MPF1-F1
#
_entry.id   AF-A0A938MPF1-F1
#
_cell.length_a   1.000
_cell.length_b   1.000
_cell.length_c   1.000
_cell.angle_alpha   90.00
_cell.angle_beta   90.00
_cell.angle_gamma   90.00
#
_symmetry.space_group_name_H-M   'P 1'
#
loop_
_entity.id
_entity.type
_entity.pdbx_description
1 polymer ?
#
loop_
_entity_poly.entity_id
_entity_poly.type
_entity_poly.pdbx_seq_one_letter_code
_entity_poly.pdbx_strand_id
1 'polypeptide(L)'
;MLQRTNVRDGYAVVLGIDNGRLVEELIRQSDVHVVAVDADVEKVGALRQRLHAAGLYGTRASVLTGNPITFPFPPYLASLIVSETPDALAPAGLRTWAESVFHTLRPYGGVACTWGGLADLGGMEALVGEGWLPGASVRREGDSVLLARTGPLPGAADWTHAEADSACTGSSADELRAPSAVLWFDASRRWHKYPGQVQVRVVGGRIVLYENGLLQASDVYTGRLLWETDFLAELDGSAGTADRHAVRDARHREWGPRASLAPTTNLVAVEDAIYLSDGSTCRVFDPTTGRLVRRIDVPEGLAALWANVRIDGEYLVGTCGPHVVCVNRHSGALIWHAKAARSQLYLAVGGNKVFCAELADPQRGEDEVRDGSLFALNLHTGEQLWQRAGGARLRYSPTLDVVVTATAVLRAADGEPLPRPTDPAQTRLVILGGGLPKTGLPGLIAGDRLLTGADELLVVHDLPSLTPIGQPTTWVRRGCTGTRASAHLLTTRYRGNSAWIDLESREITAFLGTRPACSINNNLYPANGVLNMPSLTAGCTCNYAPVSVACVPASVVARGGAETSDADRGAGGGAAAAGR
;
A
#
# COMPACT_ATOMS: atom_id res chain seq x y z
N MET A 1 -15.20 -3.55 -28.37
CA MET A 1 -14.00 -3.09 -27.63
C MET A 1 -14.26 -3.04 -26.12
N LEU A 2 -15.02 -2.06 -25.59
CA LEU A 2 -15.29 -1.93 -24.14
C LEU A 2 -15.82 -3.22 -23.48
N GLN A 3 -16.70 -3.97 -24.15
CA GLN A 3 -17.18 -5.27 -23.66
C GLN A 3 -16.08 -6.33 -23.63
N ARG A 4 -15.19 -6.37 -24.63
CA ARG A 4 -14.10 -7.37 -24.73
C ARG A 4 -13.01 -7.13 -23.69
N THR A 5 -12.76 -5.87 -23.37
CA THR A 5 -11.74 -5.43 -22.40
C THR A 5 -12.27 -5.34 -20.97
N ASN A 6 -13.59 -5.28 -20.79
CA ASN A 6 -14.27 -4.99 -19.52
C ASN A 6 -13.83 -3.66 -18.87
N VAL A 7 -13.26 -2.73 -19.64
CA VAL A 7 -12.88 -1.41 -19.14
C VAL A 7 -14.06 -0.47 -19.28
N ARG A 8 -14.46 0.16 -18.17
CA ARG A 8 -15.59 1.10 -18.12
C ARG A 8 -15.22 2.47 -17.56
N ASP A 9 -14.10 2.58 -16.85
CA ASP A 9 -13.63 3.81 -16.21
C ASP A 9 -12.08 3.89 -16.25
N GLY A 10 -11.52 4.98 -15.72
CA GLY A 10 -10.08 5.22 -15.71
C GLY A 10 -9.58 6.02 -16.91
N TYR A 11 -8.35 5.76 -17.34
CA TYR A 11 -7.75 6.47 -18.47
C TYR A 11 -7.66 5.56 -19.69
N ALA A 12 -8.14 6.05 -20.83
CA ALA A 12 -7.98 5.42 -22.13
C ALA A 12 -7.01 6.23 -22.99
N VAL A 13 -5.97 5.59 -23.53
CA VAL A 13 -5.03 6.20 -24.46
C VAL A 13 -5.36 5.76 -25.88
N VAL A 14 -5.53 6.72 -26.78
CA VAL A 14 -5.78 6.47 -28.21
C VAL A 14 -4.54 6.87 -29.01
N LEU A 15 -3.85 5.88 -29.56
CA LEU A 15 -2.63 6.05 -30.33
C LEU A 15 -2.96 6.16 -31.82
N GLY A 16 -2.70 7.31 -32.43
CA GLY A 16 -3.02 7.56 -33.82
C GLY A 16 -4.52 7.85 -34.00
N ILE A 17 -4.80 8.95 -34.69
CA ILE A 17 -6.12 9.49 -34.96
C ILE A 17 -6.38 9.38 -36.46
N ASP A 18 -7.52 8.82 -36.82
CA ASP A 18 -8.09 8.92 -38.16
C ASP A 18 -8.97 10.17 -38.21
N ASN A 19 -10.26 10.01 -37.88
CA ASN A 19 -11.21 11.11 -37.78
C ASN A 19 -11.60 11.44 -36.33
N GLY A 20 -11.15 10.67 -35.33
CA GLY A 20 -11.44 10.90 -33.92
C GLY A 20 -12.77 10.32 -33.43
N ARG A 21 -13.49 9.55 -34.25
CA ARG A 21 -14.76 8.93 -33.86
C ARG A 21 -14.59 7.96 -32.69
N LEU A 22 -13.49 7.19 -32.62
CA LEU A 22 -13.26 6.27 -31.50
C LEU A 22 -13.14 7.03 -30.19
N VAL A 23 -12.45 8.17 -30.19
CA VAL A 23 -12.35 9.06 -29.03
C VAL A 23 -13.74 9.49 -28.56
N GLU A 24 -14.58 9.98 -29.48
CA GLU A 24 -15.94 10.42 -29.16
C GLU A 24 -16.84 9.28 -28.66
N GLU A 25 -16.72 8.08 -29.26
CA GLU A 25 -17.48 6.88 -28.85
C GLU A 25 -17.06 6.36 -27.47
N LEU A 26 -15.77 6.35 -27.16
CA LEU A 26 -15.26 5.92 -25.85
C LEU A 26 -15.83 6.82 -24.74
N ILE A 27 -15.82 8.14 -24.95
CA ILE A 27 -16.39 9.10 -23.99
C ILE A 27 -17.89 8.88 -23.80
N ARG A 28 -18.62 8.58 -24.88
CA ARG A 28 -20.09 8.44 -24.83
C ARG A 28 -20.56 7.16 -24.16
N GLN A 29 -19.80 6.08 -24.28
CA GLN A 29 -20.21 4.74 -23.86
C GLN A 29 -19.53 4.24 -22.57
N SER A 30 -18.72 5.09 -21.93
CA SER A 30 -17.99 4.75 -20.71
C SER A 30 -17.63 6.01 -19.90
N ASP A 31 -17.09 5.80 -18.70
CA ASP A 31 -16.64 6.85 -17.80
C ASP A 31 -15.12 7.09 -17.89
N VAL A 32 -14.48 6.60 -18.96
CA VAL A 32 -13.05 6.84 -19.17
C VAL A 32 -12.76 8.31 -19.51
N HIS A 33 -11.60 8.78 -19.08
CA HIS A 33 -10.96 9.98 -19.58
C HIS A 33 -10.03 9.60 -20.74
N VAL A 34 -10.23 10.22 -21.91
CA VAL A 34 -9.49 9.84 -23.12
C VAL A 34 -8.29 10.77 -23.35
N VAL A 35 -7.11 10.20 -23.56
CA VAL A 35 -5.93 10.92 -24.03
C VAL A 35 -5.57 10.41 -25.42
N ALA A 36 -5.82 11.21 -26.44
CA ALA A 36 -5.48 10.88 -27.82
C ALA A 36 -4.16 11.54 -28.24
N VAL A 37 -3.36 10.88 -29.06
CA VAL A 37 -2.11 11.43 -29.60
C VAL A 37 -1.98 11.13 -31.10
N ASP A 38 -1.61 12.15 -31.87
CA ASP A 38 -1.26 12.01 -33.28
C ASP A 38 -0.14 13.00 -33.68
N ALA A 39 0.63 12.65 -34.70
CA ALA A 39 1.70 13.49 -35.22
C ALA A 39 1.16 14.62 -36.11
N ASP A 40 -0.01 14.43 -36.72
CA ASP A 40 -0.67 15.38 -37.61
C ASP A 40 -1.39 16.47 -36.81
N VAL A 41 -0.86 17.69 -36.91
CA VAL A 41 -1.38 18.87 -36.22
C VAL A 41 -2.79 19.27 -36.69
N GLU A 42 -3.15 18.99 -37.95
CA GLU A 42 -4.45 19.34 -38.51
C GLU A 42 -5.54 18.41 -37.95
N LYS A 43 -5.28 17.09 -37.91
CA LYS A 43 -6.17 16.12 -37.27
C LYS A 43 -6.38 16.43 -35.80
N VAL A 44 -5.29 16.71 -35.08
CA VAL A 44 -5.34 17.10 -33.66
C VAL A 44 -6.16 18.37 -33.50
N GLY A 45 -5.92 19.40 -34.31
CA GLY A 45 -6.66 20.66 -34.27
C GLY A 45 -8.17 20.48 -34.52
N ALA A 46 -8.52 19.72 -35.54
CA ALA A 46 -9.92 19.44 -35.90
C ALA A 46 -10.66 18.69 -34.77
N LEU A 47 -10.05 17.66 -34.18
CA LEU A 47 -10.66 16.93 -33.07
C LEU A 47 -10.78 17.79 -31.81
N ARG A 48 -9.76 18.60 -31.48
CA ARG A 48 -9.81 19.56 -30.36
C ARG A 48 -11.00 20.52 -30.50
N GLN A 49 -11.22 21.08 -31.69
CA GLN A 49 -12.33 22.01 -31.94
C GLN A 49 -13.69 21.33 -31.73
N ARG A 50 -13.88 20.11 -32.25
CA ARG A 50 -15.13 19.37 -32.05
C ARG A 50 -15.38 19.00 -30.59
N LEU A 51 -14.37 18.49 -29.89
CA LEU A 51 -14.47 18.16 -28.47
C LEU A 51 -14.71 19.42 -27.61
N HIS A 52 -14.11 20.56 -27.97
CA HIS A 52 -14.33 21.82 -27.29
C HIS A 52 -15.75 22.34 -27.50
N ALA A 53 -16.26 22.31 -28.74
CA ALA A 53 -17.64 22.68 -29.05
C ALA A 53 -18.67 21.81 -28.30
N ALA A 54 -18.32 20.54 -28.02
CA ALA A 54 -19.13 19.62 -27.22
C ALA A 54 -18.92 19.75 -25.69
N GLY A 55 -18.02 20.62 -25.22
CA GLY A 55 -17.70 20.78 -23.79
C GLY A 55 -16.91 19.62 -23.17
N LEU A 56 -16.31 18.75 -23.99
CA LEU A 56 -15.60 17.54 -23.57
C LEU A 56 -14.09 17.73 -23.45
N TYR A 57 -13.52 18.72 -24.15
CA TYR A 57 -12.08 18.96 -24.14
C TYR A 57 -11.61 19.55 -22.80
N GLY A 58 -10.58 18.93 -22.20
CA GLY A 58 -10.03 19.30 -20.89
C GLY A 58 -10.79 18.75 -19.68
N THR A 59 -11.97 18.16 -19.89
CA THR A 59 -12.80 17.53 -18.84
C THR A 59 -12.87 16.01 -19.01
N ARG A 60 -13.24 15.55 -20.20
CA ARG A 60 -13.37 14.13 -20.56
C ARG A 60 -12.32 13.66 -21.56
N ALA A 61 -11.72 14.56 -22.32
CA ALA A 61 -10.66 14.22 -23.25
C ALA A 61 -9.58 15.29 -23.44
N SER A 62 -8.37 14.81 -23.71
CA SER A 62 -7.22 15.61 -24.12
C SER A 62 -6.65 15.04 -25.41
N VAL A 63 -6.23 15.89 -26.33
CA VAL A 63 -5.66 15.49 -27.62
C VAL A 63 -4.29 16.14 -27.72
N LEU A 64 -3.25 15.36 -27.94
CA LEU A 64 -1.85 15.75 -27.89
C LEU A 64 -1.21 15.61 -29.27
N THR A 65 -0.27 16.50 -29.56
CA THR A 65 0.54 16.42 -30.78
C THR A 65 1.84 15.70 -30.47
N GLY A 66 2.15 14.63 -31.19
CA GLY A 66 3.40 13.89 -31.08
C GLY A 66 3.32 12.51 -31.74
N ASN A 67 4.46 11.83 -31.86
CA ASN A 67 4.49 10.49 -32.44
C ASN A 67 3.76 9.49 -31.53
N PRO A 68 2.71 8.78 -31.98
CA PRO A 68 1.93 7.88 -31.13
C PRO A 68 2.73 6.72 -30.50
N ILE A 69 3.80 6.27 -31.15
CA ILE A 69 4.64 5.18 -30.65
C ILE A 69 5.59 5.67 -29.57
N THR A 70 6.19 6.85 -29.76
CA THR A 70 7.27 7.34 -28.89
C THR A 70 6.84 8.41 -27.89
N PHE A 71 5.58 8.86 -27.94
CA PHE A 71 5.06 9.88 -27.02
C PHE A 71 5.30 9.49 -25.56
N PRO A 72 5.89 10.36 -24.71
CA PRO A 72 6.35 10.02 -23.36
C PRO A 72 5.21 9.99 -22.33
N PHE A 73 4.27 9.05 -22.48
CA PHE A 73 3.24 8.83 -21.45
C PHE A 73 3.88 8.38 -20.13
N PRO A 74 3.33 8.83 -18.98
CA PRO A 74 3.70 8.29 -17.67
C PRO A 74 3.45 6.77 -17.61
N PRO A 75 4.28 6.04 -16.86
CA PRO A 75 4.03 4.63 -16.62
C PRO A 75 2.72 4.43 -15.85
N TYR A 76 2.11 3.27 -16.01
CA TYR A 76 0.96 2.81 -15.21
C TYR A 76 -0.32 3.66 -15.30
N LEU A 77 -0.43 4.54 -16.30
CA LEU A 77 -1.56 5.44 -16.50
C LEU A 77 -2.82 4.72 -17.00
N ALA A 78 -2.68 3.87 -18.02
CA ALA A 78 -3.80 3.51 -18.88
C ALA A 78 -4.51 2.23 -18.44
N SER A 79 -5.82 2.35 -18.21
CA SER A 79 -6.73 1.21 -18.11
C SER A 79 -6.97 0.58 -19.48
N LEU A 80 -6.98 1.39 -20.55
CA LEU A 80 -7.17 0.96 -21.93
C LEU A 80 -6.19 1.66 -22.88
N ILE A 81 -5.54 0.93 -23.77
CA ILE A 81 -4.77 1.50 -24.90
C ILE A 81 -5.31 0.93 -26.21
N VAL A 82 -5.63 1.81 -27.17
CA VAL A 82 -6.23 1.44 -28.46
C VAL A 82 -5.71 2.36 -29.56
N SER A 83 -6.01 2.04 -30.82
CA SER A 83 -5.64 2.86 -31.98
C SER A 83 -6.79 2.98 -32.96
N GLU A 84 -6.96 4.14 -33.60
CA GLU A 84 -7.81 4.29 -34.79
C GLU A 84 -7.10 3.86 -36.08
N THR A 85 -5.76 3.83 -36.08
CA THR A 85 -4.92 3.63 -37.25
C THR A 85 -3.89 2.51 -37.04
N PRO A 86 -4.31 1.28 -36.68
CA PRO A 86 -3.38 0.20 -36.34
C PRO A 86 -2.38 -0.12 -37.48
N ASP A 87 -2.81 -0.07 -38.73
CA ASP A 87 -1.96 -0.36 -39.88
C ASP A 87 -0.87 0.70 -40.11
N ALA A 88 -1.12 1.95 -39.70
CA ALA A 88 -0.12 3.02 -39.75
C ALA A 88 0.94 2.88 -38.64
N LEU A 89 0.59 2.19 -37.55
CA LEU A 89 1.47 1.94 -36.41
C LEU A 89 2.28 0.64 -36.55
N ALA A 90 1.76 -0.35 -37.28
CA ALA A 90 2.39 -1.66 -37.47
C ALA A 90 3.86 -1.60 -37.99
N PRO A 91 4.25 -0.69 -38.91
CA PRO A 91 5.63 -0.58 -39.39
C PRO A 91 6.67 -0.24 -38.31
N ALA A 92 6.25 0.26 -37.13
CA ALA A 92 7.16 0.53 -36.02
C ALA A 92 7.77 -0.74 -35.40
N GLY A 93 7.20 -1.91 -35.70
CA GLY A 93 7.62 -3.19 -35.17
C GLY A 93 6.93 -3.55 -33.85
N LEU A 94 6.57 -4.83 -33.73
CA LEU A 94 5.76 -5.34 -32.61
C LEU A 94 6.43 -5.12 -31.24
N ARG A 95 7.76 -5.34 -31.14
CA ARG A 95 8.51 -5.16 -29.89
C ARG A 95 8.45 -3.71 -29.40
N THR A 96 8.82 -2.75 -30.24
CA THR A 96 8.83 -1.32 -29.88
C THR A 96 7.43 -0.83 -29.49
N TRP A 97 6.40 -1.31 -30.20
CA TRP A 97 5.02 -1.03 -29.82
C TRP A 97 4.68 -1.63 -28.45
N ALA A 98 4.97 -2.93 -28.23
CA ALA A 98 4.68 -3.64 -26.98
C ALA A 98 5.38 -3.00 -25.77
N GLU A 99 6.65 -2.62 -25.90
CA GLU A 99 7.42 -1.90 -24.87
C GLU A 99 6.74 -0.59 -24.47
N SER A 100 6.36 0.22 -25.47
CA SER A 100 5.74 1.53 -25.24
C SER A 100 4.37 1.43 -24.57
N VAL A 101 3.52 0.52 -25.07
CA VAL A 101 2.17 0.36 -24.50
C VAL A 101 2.23 -0.28 -23.12
N PHE A 102 3.03 -1.33 -22.92
CA PHE A 102 3.06 -2.07 -21.66
C PHE A 102 3.60 -1.24 -20.50
N HIS A 103 4.58 -0.37 -20.77
CA HIS A 103 5.04 0.63 -19.81
C HIS A 103 3.91 1.52 -19.31
N THR A 104 3.01 1.91 -20.21
CA THR A 104 1.87 2.79 -19.92
C THR A 104 0.68 2.05 -19.28
N LEU A 105 0.57 0.73 -19.47
CA LEU A 105 -0.52 -0.06 -18.91
C LEU A 105 -0.50 -0.07 -17.38
N ARG A 106 -1.64 0.29 -16.80
CA ARG A 106 -1.87 0.25 -15.36
C ARG A 106 -1.76 -1.20 -14.84
N PRO A 107 -1.03 -1.45 -13.74
CA PRO A 107 -1.08 -2.73 -13.02
C PRO A 107 -2.51 -3.06 -12.56
N TYR A 108 -2.77 -4.33 -12.22
CA TYR A 108 -4.12 -4.81 -11.88
C TYR A 108 -5.19 -4.51 -12.96
N GLY A 109 -4.88 -4.81 -14.23
CA GLY A 109 -5.90 -4.96 -15.28
C GLY A 109 -5.88 -3.95 -16.43
N GLY A 110 -4.82 -3.14 -16.57
CA GLY A 110 -4.65 -2.32 -17.76
C GLY A 110 -4.49 -3.19 -19.01
N VAL A 111 -5.17 -2.84 -20.11
CA VAL A 111 -5.18 -3.63 -21.34
C VAL A 111 -4.97 -2.79 -22.60
N ALA A 112 -4.08 -3.25 -23.47
CA ALA A 112 -3.96 -2.79 -24.84
C ALA A 112 -4.80 -3.70 -25.75
N CYS A 113 -5.76 -3.11 -26.47
CA CYS A 113 -6.64 -3.84 -27.39
C CYS A 113 -6.26 -3.50 -28.84
N THR A 114 -5.60 -4.45 -29.50
CA THR A 114 -5.15 -4.30 -30.89
C THR A 114 -6.09 -5.01 -31.86
N TRP A 115 -6.09 -4.52 -33.10
CA TRP A 115 -6.85 -5.01 -34.24
C TRP A 115 -6.07 -4.66 -35.52
N GLY A 116 -6.47 -5.17 -36.69
CA GLY A 116 -5.75 -4.91 -37.95
C GLY A 116 -4.30 -5.36 -37.92
N GLY A 117 -3.38 -4.59 -38.49
CA GLY A 117 -1.95 -4.89 -38.56
C GLY A 117 -1.22 -5.00 -37.21
N LEU A 118 -1.86 -4.62 -36.09
CA LEU A 118 -1.33 -4.80 -34.73
C LEU A 118 -1.85 -6.08 -34.03
N ALA A 119 -2.75 -6.83 -34.65
CA ALA A 119 -3.36 -8.04 -34.07
C ALA A 119 -2.50 -9.30 -34.31
N ASP A 120 -1.24 -9.27 -33.89
CA ASP A 120 -0.31 -10.40 -33.98
C ASP A 120 -0.27 -11.19 -32.67
N LEU A 121 -1.10 -12.24 -32.56
CA LEU A 121 -1.14 -13.08 -31.37
C LEU A 121 0.19 -13.82 -31.15
N GLY A 122 0.71 -14.46 -32.20
CA GLY A 122 1.90 -15.31 -32.08
C GLY A 122 3.15 -14.50 -31.74
N GLY A 123 3.30 -13.31 -32.35
CA GLY A 123 4.37 -12.39 -32.00
C GLY A 123 4.26 -11.87 -30.56
N MET A 124 3.05 -11.55 -30.08
CA MET A 124 2.86 -11.09 -28.70
C MET A 124 3.10 -12.19 -27.67
N GLU A 125 2.64 -13.41 -27.94
CA GLU A 125 2.91 -14.59 -27.09
C GLU A 125 4.41 -14.87 -27.01
N ALA A 126 5.13 -14.78 -28.12
CA ALA A 126 6.58 -14.93 -28.14
C ALA A 126 7.27 -13.85 -27.28
N LEU A 127 6.88 -12.57 -27.41
CA LEU A 127 7.44 -11.48 -26.62
C LEU A 127 7.17 -11.63 -25.12
N VAL A 128 5.96 -12.08 -24.73
CA VAL A 128 5.64 -12.35 -23.33
C VAL A 128 6.41 -13.56 -22.79
N GLY A 129 6.62 -14.59 -23.62
CA GLY A 129 7.40 -15.77 -23.27
C GLY A 129 8.89 -15.48 -22.99
N GLU A 130 9.42 -14.36 -23.48
CA GLU A 130 10.80 -13.91 -23.17
C GLU A 130 10.95 -13.37 -21.73
N GLY A 131 9.86 -13.11 -21.01
CA GLY A 131 9.89 -12.81 -19.57
C GLY A 131 10.25 -11.37 -19.17
N TRP A 132 10.46 -10.45 -20.13
CA TRP A 132 10.78 -9.04 -19.82
C TRP A 132 9.55 -8.15 -19.55
N LEU A 133 8.33 -8.70 -19.72
CA LEU A 133 7.04 -8.04 -19.47
C LEU A 133 6.35 -8.67 -18.26
N PRO A 134 6.71 -8.30 -17.02
CA PRO A 134 6.18 -8.98 -15.83
C PRO A 134 4.68 -8.75 -15.65
N GLY A 135 3.96 -9.83 -15.38
CA GLY A 135 2.50 -9.81 -15.24
C GLY A 135 1.77 -9.62 -16.57
N ALA A 136 2.46 -9.72 -17.72
CA ALA A 136 1.80 -9.69 -19.01
C ALA A 136 0.99 -10.96 -19.27
N SER A 137 -0.20 -10.78 -19.83
CA SER A 137 -1.00 -11.85 -20.42
C SER A 137 -1.47 -11.43 -21.80
N VAL A 138 -1.53 -12.39 -22.71
CA VAL A 138 -2.00 -12.18 -24.07
C VAL A 138 -3.16 -13.12 -24.33
N ARG A 139 -4.22 -12.61 -24.94
CA ARG A 139 -5.35 -13.44 -25.36
C ARG A 139 -6.02 -12.89 -26.61
N ARG A 140 -6.63 -13.77 -27.40
CA ARG A 140 -7.43 -13.40 -28.56
C ARG A 140 -8.91 -13.26 -28.17
N GLU A 141 -9.54 -12.20 -28.68
CA GLU A 141 -10.97 -11.93 -28.53
C GLU A 141 -11.56 -11.51 -29.89
N GLY A 142 -12.05 -12.50 -30.64
CA GLY A 142 -12.49 -12.32 -32.02
C GLY A 142 -11.35 -11.90 -32.95
N ASP A 143 -11.50 -10.75 -33.57
CA ASP A 143 -10.52 -10.09 -34.45
C ASP A 143 -9.49 -9.23 -33.68
N SER A 144 -9.60 -9.15 -32.34
CA SER A 144 -8.67 -8.40 -31.50
C SER A 144 -7.67 -9.30 -30.78
N VAL A 145 -6.48 -8.76 -30.54
CA VAL A 145 -5.51 -9.32 -29.59
C VAL A 145 -5.41 -8.36 -28.40
N LEU A 146 -5.45 -8.92 -27.19
CA LEU A 146 -5.42 -8.18 -25.94
C LEU A 146 -4.12 -8.48 -25.22
N LEU A 147 -3.29 -7.46 -25.02
CA LEU A 147 -2.12 -7.50 -24.13
C LEU A 147 -2.50 -6.81 -22.83
N ALA A 148 -2.51 -7.53 -21.71
CA ALA A 148 -2.90 -7.00 -20.42
C ALA A 148 -1.75 -7.08 -19.40
N ARG A 149 -1.64 -6.07 -18.53
CA ARG A 149 -0.83 -6.12 -17.31
C ARG A 149 -1.72 -6.54 -16.15
N THR A 150 -1.57 -7.78 -15.72
CA THR A 150 -2.37 -8.39 -14.66
C THR A 150 -1.61 -8.45 -13.35
N GLY A 151 -2.32 -8.21 -12.24
CA GLY A 151 -1.76 -8.35 -10.90
C GLY A 151 -0.78 -7.25 -10.48
N PRO A 152 -0.01 -7.51 -9.41
CA PRO A 152 0.96 -6.58 -8.83
C PRO A 152 2.19 -6.38 -9.71
N LEU A 153 2.94 -5.32 -9.44
CA LEU A 153 4.31 -5.15 -9.94
C LEU A 153 5.26 -6.17 -9.28
N PRO A 154 6.37 -6.57 -9.94
CA PRO A 154 7.41 -7.38 -9.29
C PRO A 154 7.90 -6.74 -8.00
N GLY A 155 8.07 -7.56 -6.96
CA GLY A 155 8.53 -7.10 -5.64
C GLY A 155 7.53 -6.24 -4.87
N ALA A 156 6.32 -6.00 -5.41
CA ALA A 156 5.30 -5.24 -4.71
C ALA A 156 4.67 -6.04 -3.57
N ALA A 157 4.39 -5.36 -2.45
CA ALA A 157 3.69 -5.95 -1.32
C ALA A 157 2.63 -5.01 -0.75
N ASP A 158 1.67 -5.58 -0.04
CA ASP A 158 0.57 -4.82 0.58
C ASP A 158 0.93 -4.30 1.97
N TRP A 159 0.16 -3.29 2.40
CA TRP A 159 0.08 -2.80 3.78
C TRP A 159 -1.35 -3.05 4.29
N THR A 160 -1.60 -4.27 4.73
CA THR A 160 -2.94 -4.82 5.01
C THR A 160 -3.47 -4.48 6.40
N HIS A 161 -2.58 -4.32 7.37
CA HIS A 161 -2.90 -4.05 8.78
C HIS A 161 -2.25 -2.75 9.28
N ALA A 162 -2.60 -2.32 10.50
CA ALA A 162 -2.05 -1.09 11.08
C ALA A 162 -0.51 -1.12 11.18
N GLU A 163 0.04 -2.30 11.44
CA GLU A 163 1.47 -2.56 11.60
C GLU A 163 2.04 -3.39 10.43
N ALA A 164 1.66 -3.00 9.22
CA ALA A 164 1.97 -3.62 7.92
C ALA A 164 1.17 -4.89 7.61
N ASP A 165 1.25 -5.90 8.46
CA ASP A 165 0.67 -7.23 8.21
C ASP A 165 0.08 -7.86 9.49
N SER A 166 -0.45 -9.08 9.36
CA SER A 166 -1.01 -9.86 10.47
C SER A 166 0.03 -10.20 11.54
N ALA A 167 1.30 -10.29 11.15
CA ALA A 167 2.45 -10.57 12.01
C ALA A 167 3.00 -9.32 12.73
N CYS A 168 2.40 -8.15 12.45
CA CYS A 168 2.81 -6.86 12.98
C CYS A 168 4.29 -6.56 12.70
N THR A 169 4.83 -6.88 11.54
CA THR A 169 6.26 -6.64 11.23
C THR A 169 6.64 -5.15 11.28
N GLY A 170 5.68 -4.26 11.04
CA GLY A 170 5.91 -2.82 10.90
C GLY A 170 6.65 -2.44 9.61
N SER A 171 6.83 -3.41 8.72
CA SER A 171 7.44 -3.27 7.40
C SER A 171 6.60 -3.99 6.37
N SER A 172 6.33 -3.37 5.22
CA SER A 172 5.89 -4.19 4.08
C SER A 172 7.05 -5.05 3.57
N ALA A 173 6.73 -6.11 2.84
CA ALA A 173 7.73 -6.86 2.07
C ALA A 173 8.08 -6.18 0.72
N ASP A 174 7.69 -4.91 0.55
CA ASP A 174 7.79 -4.21 -0.73
C ASP A 174 9.25 -3.87 -1.05
N GLU A 175 9.69 -4.22 -2.25
CA GLU A 175 11.06 -4.07 -2.73
C GLU A 175 11.32 -2.71 -3.41
N LEU A 176 10.53 -1.68 -3.09
CA LEU A 176 10.75 -0.32 -3.56
C LEU A 176 12.18 0.18 -3.23
N ARG A 177 12.84 0.80 -4.22
CA ARG A 177 14.22 1.30 -4.13
C ARG A 177 14.36 2.76 -4.53
N ALA A 178 15.42 3.38 -4.02
CA ALA A 178 15.89 4.70 -4.44
C ALA A 178 16.74 4.60 -5.73
N PRO A 179 16.98 5.73 -6.43
CA PRO A 179 16.31 7.03 -6.27
C PRO A 179 14.85 6.97 -6.75
N SER A 180 14.00 7.88 -6.29
CA SER A 180 12.59 7.93 -6.68
C SER A 180 12.23 9.14 -7.55
N ALA A 181 11.17 8.99 -8.33
CA ALA A 181 10.53 10.02 -9.13
C ALA A 181 9.03 10.09 -8.80
N VAL A 182 8.44 11.27 -8.95
CA VAL A 182 6.99 11.46 -8.78
C VAL A 182 6.26 10.73 -9.91
N LEU A 183 5.31 9.87 -9.53
CA LEU A 183 4.39 9.20 -10.46
C LEU A 183 3.17 10.09 -10.72
N TRP A 184 2.51 10.54 -9.66
CA TRP A 184 1.38 11.46 -9.72
C TRP A 184 1.26 12.28 -8.42
N PHE A 185 0.47 13.35 -8.48
CA PHE A 185 0.07 14.12 -7.32
C PHE A 185 -1.40 14.54 -7.44
N ASP A 186 -2.08 14.71 -6.30
CA ASP A 186 -3.47 15.18 -6.24
C ASP A 186 -3.66 16.18 -5.09
N ALA A 187 -4.22 17.34 -5.40
CA ALA A 187 -4.51 18.40 -4.43
C ALA A 187 -6.00 18.46 -4.03
N SER A 188 -6.86 17.68 -4.69
CA SER A 188 -8.31 17.76 -4.55
C SER A 188 -8.82 17.15 -3.25
N ARG A 189 -8.18 16.10 -2.74
CA ARG A 189 -8.57 15.42 -1.49
C ARG A 189 -7.54 15.62 -0.37
N ARG A 190 -8.04 15.99 0.81
CA ARG A 190 -7.25 16.19 2.03
C ARG A 190 -7.97 15.59 3.23
N TRP A 191 -7.23 14.94 4.11
CA TRP A 191 -7.74 14.18 5.24
C TRP A 191 -7.20 14.70 6.56
N HIS A 192 -7.90 14.42 7.66
CA HIS A 192 -7.52 14.89 8.98
C HIS A 192 -6.10 14.45 9.37
N LYS A 193 -5.31 15.40 9.89
CA LYS A 193 -3.90 15.24 10.24
C LYS A 193 -3.65 14.53 11.59
N TYR A 194 -4.66 14.44 12.45
CA TYR A 194 -4.47 14.03 13.85
C TYR A 194 -4.61 12.51 14.04
N PRO A 195 -3.80 11.90 14.93
CA PRO A 195 -3.92 10.49 15.30
C PRO A 195 -5.34 10.10 15.70
N GLY A 196 -5.77 8.91 15.29
CA GLY A 196 -7.09 8.37 15.62
C GLY A 196 -8.27 9.06 14.92
N GLN A 197 -8.03 9.80 13.83
CA GLN A 197 -9.09 10.34 12.96
C GLN A 197 -9.23 9.54 11.65
N VAL A 198 -8.10 9.04 11.14
CA VAL A 198 -7.98 8.41 9.82
C VAL A 198 -7.23 7.09 9.94
N GLN A 199 -7.68 6.06 9.23
CA GLN A 199 -6.90 4.85 8.99
C GLN A 199 -6.70 4.65 7.49
N VAL A 200 -5.50 4.20 7.09
CA VAL A 200 -5.15 3.97 5.68
C VAL A 200 -4.57 2.57 5.53
N ARG A 201 -4.96 1.86 4.47
CA ARG A 201 -4.34 0.61 3.99
C ARG A 201 -4.00 0.75 2.51
N VAL A 202 -2.97 0.05 2.07
CA VAL A 202 -2.59 0.01 0.65
C VAL A 202 -2.57 -1.44 0.23
N VAL A 203 -3.53 -1.84 -0.60
CA VAL A 203 -3.75 -3.25 -0.94
C VAL A 203 -4.25 -3.41 -2.36
N GLY A 204 -3.72 -4.37 -3.12
CA GLY A 204 -4.29 -4.74 -4.43
C GLY A 204 -4.47 -3.56 -5.40
N GLY A 205 -3.51 -2.63 -5.43
CA GLY A 205 -3.54 -1.43 -6.27
C GLY A 205 -4.44 -0.30 -5.75
N ARG A 206 -4.88 -0.36 -4.49
CA ARG A 206 -5.82 0.60 -3.88
C ARG A 206 -5.26 1.21 -2.60
N ILE A 207 -5.43 2.51 -2.44
CA ILE A 207 -5.31 3.22 -1.17
C ILE A 207 -6.72 3.26 -0.55
N VAL A 208 -6.94 2.43 0.47
CA VAL A 208 -8.20 2.38 1.23
C VAL A 208 -8.08 3.32 2.42
N LEU A 209 -9.00 4.26 2.56
CA LEU A 209 -9.00 5.24 3.63
C LEU A 209 -10.34 5.26 4.34
N TYR A 210 -10.30 5.28 5.67
CA TYR A 210 -11.46 5.45 6.53
C TYR A 210 -11.33 6.71 7.39
N GLU A 211 -12.34 7.58 7.36
CA GLU A 211 -12.47 8.77 8.20
C GLU A 211 -13.94 9.01 8.55
N ASN A 212 -14.31 8.85 9.83
CA ASN A 212 -15.62 9.23 10.38
C ASN A 212 -16.81 8.86 9.48
N GLY A 213 -17.02 7.56 9.24
CA GLY A 213 -18.11 7.04 8.40
C GLY A 213 -17.84 7.02 6.90
N LEU A 214 -16.84 7.75 6.42
CA LEU A 214 -16.42 7.69 5.02
C LEU A 214 -15.40 6.60 4.83
N LEU A 215 -15.75 5.59 4.05
CA LEU A 215 -14.81 4.63 3.50
C LEU A 215 -14.60 4.96 2.02
N GLN A 216 -13.36 5.00 1.56
CA GLN A 216 -13.07 5.23 0.14
C GLN A 216 -11.88 4.41 -0.33
N ALA A 217 -11.82 4.17 -1.64
CA ALA A 217 -10.63 3.66 -2.30
C ALA A 217 -10.20 4.60 -3.43
N SER A 218 -8.90 4.86 -3.49
CA SER A 218 -8.26 5.55 -4.61
C SER A 218 -7.22 4.63 -5.25
N ASP A 219 -6.95 4.85 -6.51
CA ASP A 219 -5.98 4.09 -7.26
C ASP A 219 -4.54 4.43 -6.87
N VAL A 220 -3.71 3.41 -6.61
CA VAL A 220 -2.28 3.60 -6.28
C VAL A 220 -1.48 4.22 -7.43
N TYR A 221 -1.83 3.93 -8.67
CA TYR A 221 -1.01 4.26 -9.84
C TYR A 221 -1.39 5.57 -10.52
N THR A 222 -2.60 6.07 -10.27
CA THR A 222 -3.13 7.29 -10.90
C THR A 222 -3.69 8.30 -9.90
N GLY A 223 -3.89 7.92 -8.63
CA GLY A 223 -4.52 8.75 -7.61
C GLY A 223 -6.02 8.95 -7.80
N ARG A 224 -6.61 8.36 -8.86
CA ARG A 224 -8.03 8.48 -9.19
C ARG A 224 -8.89 7.84 -8.11
N LEU A 225 -9.99 8.50 -7.73
CA LEU A 225 -11.03 7.87 -6.90
C LEU A 225 -11.66 6.69 -7.65
N LEU A 226 -11.71 5.54 -7.00
CA LEU A 226 -12.40 4.35 -7.50
C LEU A 226 -13.84 4.32 -7.02
N TRP A 227 -14.04 4.51 -5.71
CA TRP A 227 -15.35 4.58 -5.08
C TRP A 227 -15.26 5.26 -3.71
N GLU A 228 -16.41 5.72 -3.23
CA GLU A 228 -16.61 6.20 -1.86
C GLU A 228 -17.96 5.71 -1.33
N THR A 229 -17.99 5.36 -0.05
CA THR A 229 -19.14 4.84 0.67
C THR A 229 -19.28 5.61 1.97
N ASP A 230 -20.39 6.32 2.11
CA ASP A 230 -20.74 7.05 3.33
C ASP A 230 -21.83 6.30 4.09
N PHE A 231 -21.43 5.46 5.05
CA PHE A 231 -22.39 4.62 5.75
C PHE A 231 -22.97 5.28 7.02
N LEU A 232 -22.50 6.46 7.42
CA LEU A 232 -23.20 7.23 8.46
C LEU A 232 -24.51 7.80 7.90
N ALA A 233 -24.48 8.32 6.66
CA ALA A 233 -25.67 8.77 5.95
C ALA A 233 -26.71 7.64 5.75
N GLU A 234 -26.26 6.39 5.60
CA GLU A 234 -27.14 5.21 5.52
C GLU A 234 -27.77 4.84 6.89
N LEU A 235 -27.14 5.20 8.02
CA LEU A 235 -27.57 4.81 9.36
C LEU A 235 -28.50 5.82 10.03
N ASP A 236 -28.26 7.12 9.83
CA ASP A 236 -29.03 8.19 10.50
C ASP A 236 -30.08 8.85 9.60
N GLY A 237 -30.17 8.43 8.33
CA GLY A 237 -31.08 8.99 7.33
C GLY A 237 -30.81 10.46 7.02
N SER A 238 -29.70 11.01 7.51
CA SER A 238 -29.25 12.34 7.13
C SER A 238 -28.69 12.23 5.72
N ALA A 239 -29.50 12.65 4.74
CA ALA A 239 -28.99 13.04 3.43
C ALA A 239 -28.11 14.27 3.65
N GLY A 240 -26.87 14.03 4.04
CA GLY A 240 -26.01 15.06 4.56
C GLY A 240 -24.58 14.65 4.40
N THR A 241 -24.01 15.06 3.27
CA THR A 241 -22.68 15.64 3.28
C THR A 241 -22.67 16.73 4.37
N ALA A 242 -22.56 16.36 5.65
CA ALA A 242 -22.01 17.26 6.65
C ALA A 242 -20.70 17.68 6.00
N ASP A 243 -20.62 18.92 5.55
CA ASP A 243 -19.58 19.38 4.65
C ASP A 243 -18.24 19.04 5.30
N ARG A 244 -17.68 17.89 4.92
CA ARG A 244 -16.54 17.31 5.62
C ARG A 244 -15.36 18.26 5.47
N HIS A 245 -15.34 19.00 4.37
CA HIS A 245 -14.42 20.12 4.18
C HIS A 245 -14.70 21.24 5.17
N ALA A 246 -15.93 21.72 5.34
CA ALA A 246 -16.25 22.69 6.39
C ALA A 246 -15.96 22.19 7.81
N VAL A 247 -16.17 20.90 8.11
CA VAL A 247 -15.85 20.30 9.42
C VAL A 247 -14.33 20.20 9.61
N ARG A 248 -13.58 19.82 8.57
CA ARG A 248 -12.11 19.84 8.56
C ARG A 248 -11.60 21.26 8.75
N ASP A 249 -12.20 22.23 8.07
CA ASP A 249 -11.87 23.65 8.12
C ASP A 249 -12.43 24.35 9.38
N ALA A 250 -13.39 23.80 10.10
CA ALA A 250 -13.75 24.30 11.43
C ALA A 250 -12.75 23.76 12.46
N ARG A 251 -12.50 22.45 12.43
CA ARG A 251 -11.63 21.76 13.39
C ARG A 251 -10.14 21.98 13.15
N HIS A 252 -9.73 22.56 12.02
CA HIS A 252 -8.30 22.78 11.77
C HIS A 252 -7.62 23.76 12.71
N ARG A 253 -8.41 24.69 13.26
CA ARG A 253 -7.95 25.70 14.21
C ARG A 253 -7.91 25.18 15.64
N GLU A 254 -8.48 24.00 15.89
CA GLU A 254 -8.37 23.33 17.18
C GLU A 254 -7.00 22.70 17.31
N TRP A 255 -6.25 23.09 18.35
CA TRP A 255 -4.97 22.47 18.65
C TRP A 255 -5.19 21.18 19.45
N GLY A 256 -4.93 20.03 18.83
CA GLY A 256 -5.00 18.71 19.48
C GLY A 256 -6.42 18.19 19.74
N PRO A 257 -7.32 18.16 18.73
CA PRO A 257 -8.65 17.59 18.88
C PRO A 257 -8.57 16.12 19.30
N ARG A 258 -9.52 15.69 20.13
CA ARG A 258 -9.63 14.30 20.60
C ARG A 258 -9.79 13.35 19.42
N ALA A 259 -9.26 12.13 19.53
CA ALA A 259 -9.50 11.05 18.57
C ALA A 259 -11.01 10.90 18.32
N SER A 260 -11.41 10.89 17.04
CA SER A 260 -12.81 10.74 16.63
C SER A 260 -13.19 9.29 16.39
N LEU A 261 -12.20 8.44 16.08
CA LEU A 261 -12.39 7.01 15.96
C LEU A 261 -12.31 6.37 17.34
N ALA A 262 -13.25 5.46 17.63
CA ALA A 262 -13.19 4.64 18.82
C ALA A 262 -11.87 3.85 18.87
N PRO A 263 -11.26 3.61 20.04
CA PRO A 263 -10.03 2.82 20.15
C PRO A 263 -10.15 1.39 19.60
N THR A 264 -11.38 0.86 19.55
CA THR A 264 -11.74 -0.43 18.96
C THR A 264 -11.85 -0.41 17.44
N THR A 265 -11.77 0.77 16.80
CA THR A 265 -11.85 0.90 15.34
C THR A 265 -10.65 0.23 14.69
N ASN A 266 -10.87 -0.84 13.93
CA ASN A 266 -9.83 -1.58 13.23
C ASN A 266 -10.19 -1.66 11.74
N LEU A 267 -9.37 -1.04 10.89
CA LEU A 267 -9.39 -1.25 9.44
C LEU A 267 -8.37 -2.32 9.06
N VAL A 268 -8.80 -3.39 8.42
CA VAL A 268 -7.92 -4.37 7.77
C VAL A 268 -8.37 -4.48 6.32
N ALA A 269 -7.43 -4.46 5.39
CA ALA A 269 -7.75 -4.61 3.98
C ALA A 269 -6.82 -5.66 3.37
N VAL A 270 -7.42 -6.69 2.79
CA VAL A 270 -6.74 -7.76 2.05
C VAL A 270 -7.32 -7.77 0.63
N GLU A 271 -6.68 -8.49 -0.29
CA GLU A 271 -6.98 -8.43 -1.72
C GLU A 271 -8.47 -8.59 -2.06
N ASP A 272 -9.17 -9.49 -1.35
CA ASP A 272 -10.55 -9.86 -1.62
C ASP A 272 -11.60 -9.19 -0.71
N ALA A 273 -11.19 -8.50 0.36
CA ALA A 273 -12.13 -7.91 1.31
C ALA A 273 -11.53 -6.79 2.18
N ILE A 274 -12.36 -5.78 2.48
CA ILE A 274 -12.06 -4.72 3.45
C ILE A 274 -12.90 -4.97 4.71
N TYR A 275 -12.24 -5.04 5.85
CA TYR A 275 -12.83 -5.30 7.15
C TYR A 275 -12.73 -4.04 8.01
N LEU A 276 -13.88 -3.54 8.44
CA LEU A 276 -13.97 -2.39 9.34
C LEU A 276 -14.76 -2.80 10.57
N SER A 277 -14.03 -2.97 11.68
CA SER A 277 -14.62 -3.24 12.99
C SER A 277 -14.75 -1.96 13.80
N ASP A 278 -15.89 -1.75 14.45
CA ASP A 278 -16.09 -0.72 15.49
C ASP A 278 -15.99 -1.30 16.91
N GLY A 279 -15.70 -2.61 17.01
CA GLY A 279 -15.67 -3.38 18.25
C GLY A 279 -16.96 -4.14 18.54
N SER A 280 -18.11 -3.74 18.01
CA SER A 280 -19.36 -4.50 18.20
C SER A 280 -19.61 -5.46 17.03
N THR A 281 -19.31 -5.03 15.82
CA THR A 281 -19.43 -5.83 14.60
C THR A 281 -18.27 -5.52 13.67
N CYS A 282 -17.87 -6.50 12.87
CA CYS A 282 -16.94 -6.31 11.75
C CYS A 282 -17.73 -6.27 10.44
N ARG A 283 -17.75 -5.11 9.80
CA ARG A 283 -18.37 -4.92 8.49
C ARG A 283 -17.37 -5.29 7.41
N VAL A 284 -17.80 -6.10 6.44
CA VAL A 284 -16.96 -6.56 5.33
C VAL A 284 -17.45 -5.96 4.03
N PHE A 285 -16.56 -5.24 3.34
CA PHE A 285 -16.85 -4.54 2.10
C PHE A 285 -16.09 -5.17 0.93
N ASP A 286 -16.72 -5.14 -0.24
CA ASP A 286 -16.10 -5.50 -1.50
C ASP A 286 -15.04 -4.44 -1.89
N PRO A 287 -13.77 -4.81 -2.10
CA PRO A 287 -12.71 -3.85 -2.40
C PRO A 287 -12.87 -3.13 -3.74
N THR A 288 -13.63 -3.69 -4.68
CA THR A 288 -13.79 -3.13 -6.03
C THR A 288 -14.90 -2.08 -6.10
N THR A 289 -15.94 -2.26 -5.31
CA THR A 289 -17.17 -1.45 -5.36
C THR A 289 -17.42 -0.63 -4.10
N GLY A 290 -16.75 -0.96 -2.99
CA GLY A 290 -16.97 -0.33 -1.69
C GLY A 290 -18.29 -0.70 -1.03
N ARG A 291 -19.04 -1.65 -1.60
CA ARG A 291 -20.34 -2.08 -1.08
C ARG A 291 -20.17 -3.00 0.11
N LEU A 292 -21.03 -2.82 1.11
CA LEU A 292 -21.14 -3.75 2.23
C LEU A 292 -21.63 -5.11 1.70
N VAL A 293 -20.84 -6.15 1.93
CA VAL A 293 -21.14 -7.53 1.51
C VAL A 293 -21.75 -8.32 2.66
N ARG A 294 -21.16 -8.21 3.86
CA ARG A 294 -21.60 -8.95 5.05
C ARG A 294 -21.18 -8.28 6.34
N ARG A 295 -21.69 -8.82 7.45
CA ARG A 295 -21.29 -8.48 8.82
C ARG A 295 -20.86 -9.77 9.52
N ILE A 296 -19.83 -9.65 10.35
CA ILE A 296 -19.38 -10.70 11.24
C ILE A 296 -19.54 -10.12 12.64
N ASP A 297 -20.43 -10.71 13.43
CA ASP A 297 -20.69 -10.27 14.79
C ASP A 297 -19.75 -10.97 15.78
N VAL A 298 -19.62 -10.38 16.96
CA VAL A 298 -18.92 -11.04 18.07
C VAL A 298 -19.66 -12.34 18.40
N PRO A 299 -18.97 -13.49 18.51
CA PRO A 299 -19.62 -14.77 18.82
C PRO A 299 -20.45 -14.72 20.11
N GLU A 300 -21.57 -15.45 20.12
CA GLU A 300 -22.47 -15.52 21.27
C GLU A 300 -21.72 -15.93 22.55
N GLY A 301 -22.06 -15.28 23.67
CA GLY A 301 -21.42 -15.51 24.97
C GLY A 301 -20.17 -14.68 25.24
N LEU A 302 -19.63 -13.96 24.24
CA LEU A 302 -18.48 -13.06 24.40
C LEU A 302 -18.96 -11.59 24.41
N ALA A 303 -19.43 -11.10 25.56
CA ALA A 303 -20.06 -9.77 25.67
C ALA A 303 -19.09 -8.56 25.60
N ALA A 304 -17.83 -8.76 25.21
CA ALA A 304 -16.81 -7.72 25.17
C ALA A 304 -16.56 -7.23 23.74
N LEU A 305 -16.12 -5.98 23.60
CA LEU A 305 -15.81 -5.40 22.30
C LEU A 305 -14.62 -6.11 21.64
N TRP A 306 -14.74 -6.33 20.33
CA TRP A 306 -13.67 -6.75 19.46
C TRP A 306 -12.53 -5.71 19.40
N ALA A 307 -11.32 -6.21 19.47
CA ALA A 307 -10.09 -5.46 19.25
C ALA A 307 -9.02 -6.38 18.64
N ASN A 308 -7.84 -5.82 18.31
CA ASN A 308 -6.69 -6.57 17.80
C ASN A 308 -7.01 -7.46 16.59
N VAL A 309 -7.82 -6.96 15.64
CA VAL A 309 -8.26 -7.77 14.49
C VAL A 309 -7.06 -8.07 13.57
N ARG A 310 -6.89 -9.35 13.21
CA ARG A 310 -5.87 -9.88 12.30
C ARG A 310 -6.52 -10.83 11.31
N ILE A 311 -6.07 -10.77 10.06
CA ILE A 311 -6.52 -11.66 8.99
C ILE A 311 -5.32 -12.40 8.45
N ASP A 312 -5.39 -13.73 8.47
CA ASP A 312 -4.38 -14.63 7.91
C ASP A 312 -5.10 -15.77 7.20
N GLY A 313 -4.99 -15.81 5.87
CA GLY A 313 -5.76 -16.74 5.05
C GLY A 313 -7.27 -16.65 5.32
N GLU A 314 -7.88 -17.75 5.74
CA GLU A 314 -9.32 -17.86 6.00
C GLU A 314 -9.73 -17.45 7.43
N TYR A 315 -8.75 -17.09 8.26
CA TYR A 315 -8.93 -16.82 9.68
C TYR A 315 -9.04 -15.33 9.96
N LEU A 316 -10.09 -14.94 10.69
CA LEU A 316 -10.15 -13.65 11.38
C LEU A 316 -9.91 -13.92 12.86
N VAL A 317 -8.79 -13.43 13.37
CA VAL A 317 -8.39 -13.54 14.77
C VAL A 317 -8.54 -12.18 15.43
N GLY A 318 -9.11 -12.14 16.63
CA GLY A 318 -9.25 -10.91 17.39
C GLY A 318 -9.33 -11.20 18.89
N THR A 319 -9.54 -10.15 19.67
CA THR A 319 -9.68 -10.25 21.13
C THR A 319 -11.03 -9.72 21.59
N CYS A 320 -11.69 -10.42 22.53
CA CYS A 320 -12.90 -9.98 23.22
C CYS A 320 -12.66 -10.06 24.73
N GLY A 321 -12.31 -8.94 25.37
CA GLY A 321 -11.91 -8.95 26.78
C GLY A 321 -10.69 -9.87 26.99
N PRO A 322 -10.75 -10.87 27.88
CA PRO A 322 -9.65 -11.82 28.07
C PRO A 322 -9.64 -12.97 27.06
N HIS A 323 -10.49 -12.97 26.05
CA HIS A 323 -10.57 -14.07 25.08
C HIS A 323 -9.81 -13.72 23.79
N VAL A 324 -8.95 -14.64 23.33
CA VAL A 324 -8.49 -14.70 21.94
C VAL A 324 -9.53 -15.51 21.18
N VAL A 325 -10.02 -14.96 20.07
CA VAL A 325 -11.14 -15.53 19.30
C VAL A 325 -10.70 -15.70 17.86
N CYS A 326 -10.99 -16.86 17.29
CA CYS A 326 -10.75 -17.16 15.89
C CYS A 326 -12.06 -17.58 15.21
N VAL A 327 -12.41 -16.90 14.13
CA VAL A 327 -13.58 -17.19 13.32
C VAL A 327 -13.17 -17.37 11.86
N ASN A 328 -13.94 -18.15 11.11
CA ASN A 328 -13.78 -18.23 9.68
C ASN A 328 -14.26 -16.90 9.06
N ARG A 329 -13.39 -16.18 8.36
CA ARG A 329 -13.68 -14.82 7.90
C ARG A 329 -14.80 -14.74 6.86
N HIS A 330 -15.10 -15.83 6.15
CA HIS A 330 -16.13 -15.86 5.11
C HIS A 330 -17.51 -16.20 5.65
N SER A 331 -17.59 -17.23 6.48
CA SER A 331 -18.86 -17.69 7.08
C SER A 331 -19.22 -16.96 8.38
N GLY A 332 -18.23 -16.37 9.06
CA GLY A 332 -18.39 -15.82 10.41
C GLY A 332 -18.50 -16.88 11.51
N ALA A 333 -18.37 -18.16 11.18
CA ALA A 333 -18.48 -19.24 12.14
C ALA A 333 -17.28 -19.23 13.11
N LEU A 334 -17.58 -19.36 14.41
CA LEU A 334 -16.57 -19.56 15.45
C LEU A 334 -15.82 -20.87 15.19
N ILE A 335 -14.49 -20.80 15.15
CA ILE A 335 -13.62 -21.97 15.03
C ILE A 335 -13.17 -22.38 16.43
N TRP A 336 -12.60 -21.44 17.18
CA TRP A 336 -12.20 -21.64 18.57
C TRP A 336 -12.10 -20.31 19.31
N HIS A 337 -12.13 -20.36 20.63
CA HIS A 337 -11.69 -19.26 21.49
C HIS A 337 -10.85 -19.80 22.65
N ALA A 338 -9.85 -19.04 23.06
CA ALA A 338 -8.99 -19.36 24.19
C ALA A 338 -9.07 -18.23 25.22
N LYS A 339 -9.22 -18.58 26.50
CA LYS A 339 -9.28 -17.60 27.59
C LYS A 339 -7.88 -17.35 28.14
N ALA A 340 -7.44 -16.11 28.10
CA ALA A 340 -6.26 -15.60 28.76
C ALA A 340 -6.53 -15.27 30.23
N ALA A 341 -5.48 -15.19 31.05
CA ALA A 341 -5.51 -14.72 32.42
C ALA A 341 -5.72 -13.19 32.52
N ARG A 342 -5.36 -12.42 31.49
CA ARG A 342 -5.53 -10.96 31.45
C ARG A 342 -6.42 -10.48 30.29
N SER A 343 -6.98 -9.28 30.43
CA SER A 343 -7.81 -8.64 29.38
C SER A 343 -7.05 -7.70 28.46
N GLN A 344 -5.86 -7.24 28.84
CA GLN A 344 -5.01 -6.42 27.97
C GLN A 344 -4.14 -7.34 27.14
N LEU A 345 -4.56 -7.57 25.90
CA LEU A 345 -3.93 -8.51 24.98
C LEU A 345 -3.34 -7.79 23.76
N TYR A 346 -2.26 -8.36 23.23
CA TYR A 346 -1.65 -7.94 21.96
C TYR A 346 -1.34 -9.15 21.11
N LEU A 347 -1.65 -9.09 19.81
CA LEU A 347 -1.58 -10.22 18.89
C LEU A 347 -0.65 -10.00 17.70
N ALA A 348 0.05 -11.07 17.30
CA ALA A 348 0.59 -11.27 15.96
C ALA A 348 0.18 -12.65 15.46
N VAL A 349 -0.11 -12.79 14.16
CA VAL A 349 -0.58 -14.02 13.54
C VAL A 349 0.24 -14.30 12.29
N GLY A 350 0.61 -15.56 12.09
CA GLY A 350 1.31 -16.04 10.90
C GLY A 350 1.97 -17.39 11.15
N GLY A 351 2.41 -18.06 10.08
CA GLY A 351 3.13 -19.33 10.19
C GLY A 351 2.35 -20.41 10.95
N ASN A 352 1.02 -20.43 10.77
CA ASN A 352 0.06 -21.31 11.44
C ASN A 352 -0.05 -21.12 12.97
N LYS A 353 0.41 -19.98 13.50
CA LYS A 353 0.41 -19.67 14.93
C LYS A 353 -0.26 -18.32 15.21
N VAL A 354 -0.85 -18.21 16.40
CA VAL A 354 -1.29 -16.96 17.01
C VAL A 354 -0.40 -16.71 18.22
N PHE A 355 0.40 -15.65 18.18
CA PHE A 355 1.19 -15.21 19.33
C PHE A 355 0.40 -14.16 20.09
N CYS A 356 0.19 -14.39 21.37
CA CYS A 356 -0.57 -13.53 22.24
C CYS A 356 0.26 -13.14 23.46
N ALA A 357 0.42 -11.83 23.67
CA ALA A 357 0.98 -11.28 24.89
C ALA A 357 -0.13 -10.75 25.79
N GLU A 358 -0.16 -11.26 27.01
CA GLU A 358 -0.86 -10.67 28.14
C GLU A 358 -0.02 -9.52 28.68
N LEU A 359 -0.39 -8.29 28.33
CA LEU A 359 0.48 -7.15 28.55
C LEU A 359 0.72 -6.90 30.04
N ALA A 360 1.98 -6.63 30.36
CA ALA A 360 2.37 -6.03 31.63
C ALA A 360 1.95 -4.55 31.64
N ASP A 361 1.70 -3.99 32.83
CA ASP A 361 1.42 -2.57 33.04
C ASP A 361 2.60 -1.88 33.75
N PRO A 362 3.58 -1.34 32.99
CA PRO A 362 4.69 -0.58 33.55
C PRO A 362 4.27 0.63 34.39
N GLN A 363 3.07 1.19 34.18
CA GLN A 363 2.57 2.31 34.98
C GLN A 363 2.22 1.89 36.40
N ARG A 364 1.93 0.60 36.60
CA ARG A 364 1.71 -0.03 37.91
C ARG A 364 2.99 -0.63 38.51
N GLY A 365 4.13 -0.45 37.85
CA GLY A 365 5.41 -1.00 38.28
C GLY A 365 5.65 -2.44 37.84
N GLU A 366 4.82 -2.99 36.93
CA GLU A 366 5.05 -4.31 36.36
C GLU A 366 6.21 -4.30 35.35
N ASP A 367 6.89 -5.44 35.26
CA ASP A 367 8.06 -5.67 34.44
C ASP A 367 7.68 -6.49 33.19
N GLU A 368 7.91 -5.92 32.00
CA GLU A 368 7.53 -6.56 30.72
C GLU A 368 8.24 -7.90 30.44
N VAL A 369 9.30 -8.25 31.19
CA VAL A 369 10.03 -9.53 31.07
C VAL A 369 9.51 -10.58 32.06
N ARG A 370 9.02 -10.14 33.23
CA ARG A 370 8.66 -11.05 34.34
C ARG A 370 7.15 -11.16 34.55
N ASP A 371 6.43 -10.05 34.40
CA ASP A 371 4.99 -9.96 34.64
C ASP A 371 4.21 -10.17 33.33
N GLY A 372 2.99 -10.67 33.45
CA GLY A 372 2.19 -11.11 32.30
C GLY A 372 2.71 -12.43 31.71
N SER A 373 2.26 -12.76 30.51
CA SER A 373 2.73 -13.94 29.80
C SER A 373 2.65 -13.77 28.29
N LEU A 374 3.51 -14.52 27.59
CA LEU A 374 3.53 -14.64 26.15
C LEU A 374 3.32 -16.11 25.82
N PHE A 375 2.35 -16.39 24.95
CA PHE A 375 2.04 -17.75 24.54
C PHE A 375 1.76 -17.83 23.05
N ALA A 376 1.93 -19.02 22.48
CA ALA A 376 1.52 -19.33 21.13
C ALA A 376 0.37 -20.33 21.12
N LEU A 377 -0.61 -20.08 20.28
CA LEU A 377 -1.68 -21.01 19.97
C LEU A 377 -1.52 -21.50 18.53
N ASN A 378 -1.95 -22.73 18.26
CA ASN A 378 -2.15 -23.20 16.90
C ASN A 378 -3.32 -22.43 16.27
N LEU A 379 -3.11 -21.82 15.10
CA LEU A 379 -4.11 -21.00 14.41
C LEU A 379 -5.39 -21.78 14.06
N HIS A 380 -5.27 -23.09 13.81
CA HIS A 380 -6.36 -23.94 13.34
C HIS A 380 -7.22 -24.45 14.51
N THR A 381 -6.60 -24.79 15.64
CA THR A 381 -7.25 -25.50 16.74
C THR A 381 -7.42 -24.68 18.02
N GLY A 382 -6.65 -23.60 18.18
CA GLY A 382 -6.57 -22.83 19.43
C GLY A 382 -5.79 -23.54 20.54
N GLU A 383 -5.18 -24.69 20.25
CA GLU A 383 -4.34 -25.42 21.20
C GLU A 383 -3.11 -24.60 21.57
N GLN A 384 -2.84 -24.48 22.87
CA GLN A 384 -1.64 -23.80 23.35
C GLN A 384 -0.40 -24.66 23.08
N LEU A 385 0.52 -24.13 22.29
CA LEU A 385 1.77 -24.78 21.90
C LEU A 385 2.84 -24.60 22.98
N TRP A 386 2.95 -23.37 23.50
CA TRP A 386 3.89 -23.01 24.56
C TRP A 386 3.44 -21.72 25.26
N GLN A 387 3.95 -21.48 26.46
CA GLN A 387 3.75 -20.25 27.23
C GLN A 387 4.99 -19.94 28.05
N ARG A 388 5.31 -18.64 28.19
CA ARG A 388 6.43 -18.12 28.96
C ARG A 388 6.04 -16.86 29.72
N ALA A 389 6.81 -16.56 30.76
CA ALA A 389 6.67 -15.30 31.49
C ALA A 389 7.06 -14.10 30.60
N GLY A 390 6.46 -12.95 30.89
CA GLY A 390 6.70 -11.69 30.20
C GLY A 390 5.53 -11.25 29.34
N GLY A 391 5.18 -9.97 29.43
CA GLY A 391 3.97 -9.36 28.86
C GLY A 391 4.30 -8.18 27.96
N ALA A 392 5.28 -8.34 27.08
CA ALA A 392 5.68 -7.28 26.15
C ALA A 392 4.88 -7.35 24.84
N ARG A 393 4.70 -6.20 24.18
CA ARG A 393 4.31 -6.20 22.76
C ARG A 393 5.34 -6.99 21.95
N LEU A 394 4.88 -7.55 20.84
CA LEU A 394 5.69 -8.43 20.01
C LEU A 394 5.51 -8.14 18.51
N ARG A 395 6.41 -8.69 17.71
CA ARG A 395 6.28 -8.85 16.26
C ARG A 395 6.70 -10.27 15.90
N TYR A 396 6.18 -10.78 14.80
CA TYR A 396 6.56 -12.10 14.29
C TYR A 396 7.22 -11.95 12.92
N SER A 397 8.28 -12.72 12.67
CA SER A 397 8.89 -12.90 11.35
C SER A 397 8.46 -14.26 10.81
N PRO A 398 7.52 -14.32 9.83
CA PRO A 398 7.13 -15.58 9.20
C PRO A 398 8.29 -16.26 8.46
N THR A 399 9.20 -15.49 7.86
CA THR A 399 10.30 -16.01 7.04
C THR A 399 11.37 -16.70 7.87
N LEU A 400 11.64 -16.20 9.07
CA LEU A 400 12.65 -16.75 9.98
C LEU A 400 12.03 -17.61 11.11
N ASP A 401 10.71 -17.64 11.22
CA ASP A 401 9.93 -18.27 12.30
C ASP A 401 10.42 -17.85 13.70
N VAL A 402 10.51 -16.52 13.92
CA VAL A 402 10.93 -15.92 15.20
C VAL A 402 10.00 -14.82 15.67
N VAL A 403 9.87 -14.67 16.99
CA VAL A 403 9.10 -13.62 17.67
C VAL A 403 10.06 -12.59 18.27
N VAL A 404 9.88 -11.33 17.92
CA VAL A 404 10.68 -10.21 18.44
C VAL A 404 9.89 -9.46 19.51
N THR A 405 10.50 -9.29 20.67
CA THR A 405 10.00 -8.45 21.77
C THR A 405 10.98 -7.31 22.03
N ALA A 406 10.63 -6.41 22.94
CA ALA A 406 11.52 -5.32 23.35
C ALA A 406 12.85 -5.80 23.97
N THR A 407 12.95 -7.05 24.43
CA THR A 407 14.08 -7.53 25.22
C THR A 407 14.71 -8.82 24.71
N ALA A 408 14.02 -9.56 23.84
CA ALA A 408 14.47 -10.85 23.32
C ALA A 408 13.92 -11.15 21.92
N VAL A 409 14.64 -12.01 21.20
CA VAL A 409 14.14 -12.72 20.02
C VAL A 409 13.94 -14.18 20.42
N LEU A 410 12.77 -14.73 20.13
CA LEU A 410 12.36 -16.07 20.53
C LEU A 410 12.12 -16.92 19.29
N ARG A 411 12.46 -18.21 19.36
CA ARG A 411 12.03 -19.17 18.33
C ARG A 411 10.52 -19.36 18.44
N ALA A 412 9.81 -19.31 17.32
CA ALA A 412 8.36 -19.42 17.32
C ALA A 412 7.84 -20.83 17.66
N ALA A 413 8.66 -21.86 17.46
CA ALA A 413 8.28 -23.26 17.69
C ALA A 413 8.06 -23.60 19.17
N ASP A 414 8.89 -23.06 20.06
CA ASP A 414 8.95 -23.42 21.49
C ASP A 414 9.02 -22.21 22.44
N GLY A 415 9.18 -20.99 21.90
CA GLY A 415 9.33 -19.77 22.68
C GLY A 415 10.72 -19.59 23.30
N GLU A 416 11.68 -20.47 23.03
CA GLU A 416 13.03 -20.40 23.58
C GLU A 416 13.79 -19.20 22.99
N PRO A 417 14.53 -18.43 23.82
CA PRO A 417 15.27 -17.29 23.34
C PRO A 417 16.42 -17.71 22.42
N LEU A 418 16.63 -16.97 21.34
CA LEU A 418 17.83 -17.11 20.54
C LEU A 418 19.06 -16.58 21.31
N PRO A 419 20.26 -17.14 21.05
CA PRO A 419 21.50 -16.66 21.67
C PRO A 419 21.69 -15.16 21.44
N ARG A 420 21.97 -14.43 22.52
CA ARG A 420 22.23 -12.99 22.45
C ARG A 420 23.73 -12.74 22.42
N PRO A 421 24.23 -11.78 21.62
CA PRO A 421 25.59 -11.28 21.77
C PRO A 421 25.81 -10.78 23.20
N THR A 422 26.98 -11.07 23.78
CA THR A 422 27.34 -10.84 25.19
C THR A 422 27.54 -9.37 25.59
N ASP A 423 27.04 -8.41 24.80
CA ASP A 423 27.27 -6.98 25.03
C ASP A 423 26.47 -6.47 26.27
N PRO A 424 27.14 -5.95 27.33
CA PRO A 424 26.50 -5.62 28.61
C PRO A 424 25.60 -4.37 28.58
N ALA A 425 25.65 -3.53 27.55
CA ALA A 425 24.89 -2.28 27.52
C ALA A 425 23.46 -2.49 27.01
N GLN A 426 22.61 -3.12 27.84
CA GLN A 426 21.13 -3.25 27.75
C GLN A 426 20.48 -2.56 26.54
N THR A 427 20.68 -3.08 25.33
CA THR A 427 20.06 -2.49 24.14
C THR A 427 18.68 -3.13 24.02
N ARG A 428 17.67 -2.50 24.58
CA ARG A 428 16.28 -2.86 24.28
C ARG A 428 16.13 -2.87 22.75
N LEU A 429 15.54 -3.92 22.20
CA LEU A 429 15.32 -4.11 20.76
C LEU A 429 14.08 -3.32 20.33
N VAL A 430 14.13 -2.00 20.53
CA VAL A 430 12.96 -1.13 20.42
C VAL A 430 13.18 0.05 19.50
N ILE A 431 12.07 0.62 19.04
CA ILE A 431 11.98 1.98 18.55
C ILE A 431 11.39 2.86 19.66
N LEU A 432 12.11 3.93 19.98
CA LEU A 432 11.69 4.99 20.90
C LEU A 432 11.26 6.24 20.13
N GLY A 433 10.37 7.03 20.70
CA GLY A 433 9.98 8.30 20.07
C GLY A 433 8.84 9.03 20.75
N GLY A 434 8.66 10.29 20.35
CA GLY A 434 7.58 11.16 20.83
C GLY A 434 6.20 10.62 20.44
N GLY A 435 5.45 10.15 21.45
CA GLY A 435 4.10 9.58 21.29
C GLY A 435 4.04 8.04 21.30
N LEU A 436 5.19 7.37 21.40
CA LEU A 436 5.26 5.94 21.68
C LEU A 436 5.23 5.68 23.20
N PRO A 437 4.90 4.45 23.66
CA PRO A 437 5.12 4.07 25.06
C PRO A 437 6.55 4.40 25.50
N LYS A 438 6.74 4.81 26.75
CA LYS A 438 8.09 5.08 27.29
C LYS A 438 9.00 3.84 27.23
N THR A 439 8.39 2.65 27.26
CA THR A 439 9.08 1.38 27.09
C THR A 439 9.48 1.09 25.63
N GLY A 440 9.00 1.88 24.67
CA GLY A 440 9.24 1.67 23.25
C GLY A 440 8.33 0.60 22.64
N LEU A 441 8.35 0.51 21.32
CA LEU A 441 7.76 -0.61 20.58
C LEU A 441 8.87 -1.56 20.13
N PRO A 442 8.64 -2.88 20.00
CA PRO A 442 9.62 -3.77 19.39
C PRO A 442 10.07 -3.25 18.02
N GLY A 443 11.35 -3.44 17.70
CA GLY A 443 11.96 -3.03 16.44
C GLY A 443 11.22 -3.56 15.21
N LEU A 444 11.27 -2.84 14.10
CA LEU A 444 10.59 -3.24 12.86
C LEU A 444 11.36 -4.40 12.19
N ILE A 445 10.64 -5.35 11.62
CA ILE A 445 11.22 -6.50 10.92
C ILE A 445 11.17 -6.20 9.43
N ALA A 446 12.32 -5.93 8.82
CA ALA A 446 12.45 -5.66 7.39
C ALA A 446 13.26 -6.78 6.72
N GLY A 447 12.56 -7.80 6.21
CA GLY A 447 13.19 -9.02 5.70
C GLY A 447 13.93 -9.78 6.80
N ASP A 448 15.24 -9.94 6.63
CA ASP A 448 16.17 -10.53 7.60
C ASP A 448 16.76 -9.50 8.59
N ARG A 449 16.32 -8.24 8.53
CA ARG A 449 16.87 -7.16 9.35
C ARG A 449 15.91 -6.76 10.47
N LEU A 450 16.49 -6.38 11.61
CA LEU A 450 15.79 -5.75 12.73
C LEU A 450 16.19 -4.28 12.84
N LEU A 451 15.20 -3.39 12.70
CA LEU A 451 15.39 -1.95 12.76
C LEU A 451 15.02 -1.43 14.16
N THR A 452 15.99 -0.89 14.88
CA THR A 452 15.82 -0.34 16.24
C THR A 452 16.38 1.08 16.31
N GLY A 453 16.19 1.74 17.46
CA GLY A 453 16.74 3.06 17.75
C GLY A 453 15.69 4.03 18.27
N ALA A 454 15.72 5.25 17.75
CA ALA A 454 14.86 6.34 18.19
C ALA A 454 14.43 7.24 17.01
N ASP A 455 13.68 8.30 17.31
CA ASP A 455 13.21 9.30 16.34
C ASP A 455 14.31 9.93 15.43
N GLU A 456 15.57 9.91 15.87
CA GLU A 456 16.74 10.52 15.18
C GLU A 456 17.96 9.56 15.13
N LEU A 457 17.73 8.26 15.41
CA LEU A 457 18.76 7.23 15.45
C LEU A 457 18.22 5.93 14.87
N LEU A 458 18.91 5.37 13.89
CA LEU A 458 18.63 4.07 13.32
C LEU A 458 19.82 3.14 13.57
N VAL A 459 19.55 2.01 14.21
CA VAL A 459 20.47 0.88 14.30
C VAL A 459 19.81 -0.30 13.59
N VAL A 460 20.57 -0.97 12.73
CA VAL A 460 20.10 -2.11 11.95
C VAL A 460 20.88 -3.32 12.40
N HIS A 461 20.18 -4.43 12.63
CA HIS A 461 20.79 -5.69 13.05
C HIS A 461 20.40 -6.77 12.05
N ASP A 462 21.28 -7.74 11.86
CA ASP A 462 20.89 -9.05 11.33
C ASP A 462 19.97 -9.71 12.36
N LEU A 463 18.74 -10.03 11.99
CA LEU A 463 17.72 -10.49 12.96
C LEU A 463 18.09 -11.85 13.60
N PRO A 464 18.60 -12.86 12.87
CA PRO A 464 19.01 -14.13 13.47
C PRO A 464 20.15 -14.00 14.50
N SER A 465 21.19 -13.24 14.19
CA SER A 465 22.38 -13.12 15.06
C SER A 465 22.35 -11.93 16.02
N LEU A 466 21.45 -10.97 15.78
CA LEU A 466 21.40 -9.65 16.41
C LEU A 466 22.70 -8.85 16.29
N THR A 467 23.54 -9.18 15.31
CA THR A 467 24.77 -8.42 15.05
C THR A 467 24.42 -7.11 14.34
N PRO A 468 24.96 -5.95 14.79
CA PRO A 468 24.75 -4.69 14.09
C PRO A 468 25.31 -4.74 12.66
N ILE A 469 24.50 -4.29 11.69
CA ILE A 469 24.87 -4.13 10.29
C ILE A 469 25.22 -2.67 10.04
N GLY A 470 26.52 -2.41 9.82
CA GLY A 470 27.06 -1.08 9.58
C GLY A 470 27.04 -0.18 10.82
N GLN A 471 27.37 1.10 10.62
CA GLN A 471 27.34 2.09 11.71
C GLN A 471 25.91 2.64 11.91
N PRO A 472 25.54 3.00 13.16
CA PRO A 472 24.28 3.70 13.41
C PRO A 472 24.13 4.96 12.56
N THR A 473 22.94 5.17 12.01
CA THR A 473 22.62 6.34 11.19
C THR A 473 21.87 7.35 12.06
N THR A 474 22.32 8.61 12.08
CA THR A 474 21.64 9.70 12.79
C THR A 474 21.20 10.78 11.83
N TRP A 475 20.11 11.46 12.15
CA TRP A 475 19.61 12.56 11.32
C TRP A 475 18.84 13.57 12.16
N VAL A 476 18.57 14.73 11.58
CA VAL A 476 17.74 15.77 12.22
C VAL A 476 16.32 15.64 11.72
N ARG A 477 15.37 15.30 12.58
CA ARG A 477 13.97 15.05 12.19
C ARG A 477 13.17 16.35 12.04
N ARG A 478 13.27 17.25 13.02
CA ARG A 478 12.42 18.44 13.20
C ARG A 478 10.90 18.13 13.08
N GLY A 479 10.27 17.90 14.22
CA GLY A 479 8.82 17.65 14.40
C GLY A 479 8.43 16.17 14.26
N CYS A 480 7.13 15.84 14.37
CA CYS A 480 6.71 14.46 14.67
C CYS A 480 6.23 13.66 13.45
N THR A 481 6.80 12.47 13.23
CA THR A 481 6.34 11.43 12.30
C THR A 481 6.93 10.11 12.78
N GLY A 482 6.09 9.08 12.94
CA GLY A 482 6.54 7.71 13.27
C GLY A 482 7.19 7.04 12.07
N THR A 483 7.83 5.89 12.27
CA THR A 483 8.51 5.17 11.20
C THR A 483 7.66 4.05 10.63
N ARG A 484 7.90 3.74 9.36
CA ARG A 484 7.46 2.53 8.65
C ARG A 484 8.59 2.05 7.78
N ALA A 485 8.68 0.75 7.55
CA ALA A 485 9.71 0.19 6.70
C ALA A 485 9.14 -0.53 5.47
N SER A 486 10.03 -0.82 4.54
CA SER A 486 9.87 -1.88 3.55
C SER A 486 11.15 -2.75 3.57
N ALA A 487 11.29 -3.68 2.63
CA ALA A 487 12.50 -4.50 2.51
C ALA A 487 13.80 -3.67 2.38
N HIS A 488 13.73 -2.45 1.80
CA HIS A 488 14.93 -1.66 1.48
C HIS A 488 14.96 -0.26 2.06
N LEU A 489 13.89 0.22 2.71
CA LEU A 489 13.83 1.59 3.19
C LEU A 489 13.14 1.75 4.55
N LEU A 490 13.52 2.79 5.28
CA LEU A 490 12.82 3.29 6.46
C LEU A 490 12.27 4.68 6.18
N THR A 491 10.95 4.83 6.21
CA THR A 491 10.30 6.15 6.13
C THR A 491 10.50 6.94 7.42
N THR A 492 10.74 8.24 7.27
CA THR A 492 11.04 9.14 8.38
C THR A 492 10.69 10.58 7.99
N ARG A 493 11.08 11.51 8.85
CA ARG A 493 11.11 12.94 8.58
C ARG A 493 12.54 13.44 8.66
N TYR A 494 12.95 14.27 7.71
CA TYR A 494 14.28 14.86 7.66
C TYR A 494 14.21 16.38 7.46
N ARG A 495 14.75 17.13 8.42
CA ARG A 495 14.75 18.60 8.48
C ARG A 495 13.36 19.20 8.24
N GLY A 496 12.31 18.52 8.71
CA GLY A 496 10.93 18.94 8.53
C GLY A 496 10.21 18.37 7.30
N ASN A 497 10.90 17.75 6.35
CA ASN A 497 10.31 17.17 5.13
C ASN A 497 10.04 15.66 5.31
N SER A 498 9.08 15.14 4.55
CA SER A 498 8.94 13.68 4.39
C SER A 498 10.24 13.13 3.83
N ALA A 499 10.68 11.96 4.28
CA ALA A 499 11.92 11.35 3.83
C ALA A 499 11.89 9.84 3.94
N TRP A 500 12.83 9.18 3.29
CA TRP A 500 13.22 7.83 3.63
C TRP A 500 14.72 7.74 3.87
N ILE A 501 15.14 6.64 4.49
CA ILE A 501 16.54 6.22 4.61
C ILE A 501 16.63 4.90 3.86
N ASP A 502 17.53 4.82 2.88
CA ASP A 502 17.87 3.56 2.22
C ASP A 502 18.62 2.67 3.23
N LEU A 503 18.15 1.43 3.44
CA LEU A 503 18.69 0.54 4.46
C LEU A 503 20.04 -0.06 4.08
N GLU A 504 20.42 0.01 2.81
CA GLU A 504 21.70 -0.46 2.30
C GLU A 504 22.73 0.67 2.28
N SER A 505 22.46 1.75 1.53
CA SER A 505 23.39 2.87 1.37
C SER A 505 23.43 3.84 2.56
N ARG A 506 22.38 3.83 3.39
CA ARG A 506 22.13 4.80 4.49
C ARG A 506 21.94 6.23 4.02
N GLU A 507 21.74 6.43 2.72
CA GLU A 507 21.39 7.72 2.16
C GLU A 507 19.98 8.13 2.58
N ILE A 508 19.82 9.42 2.91
CA ILE A 508 18.53 10.01 3.26
C ILE A 508 18.02 10.81 2.07
N THR A 509 16.93 10.35 1.46
CA THR A 509 16.25 11.10 0.39
C THR A 509 15.07 11.87 0.99
N ALA A 510 15.08 13.18 0.82
CA ALA A 510 13.99 14.04 1.25
C ALA A 510 13.00 14.35 0.11
N PHE A 511 11.71 14.23 0.39
CA PHE A 511 10.63 14.68 -0.48
C PHE A 511 10.30 16.13 -0.12
N LEU A 512 11.05 17.05 -0.72
CA LEU A 512 10.94 18.48 -0.46
C LEU A 512 9.52 18.99 -0.76
N GLY A 513 9.02 19.89 0.09
CA GLY A 513 7.69 20.48 -0.09
C GLY A 513 6.52 19.55 0.24
N THR A 514 6.75 18.25 0.51
CA THR A 514 5.71 17.31 0.91
C THR A 514 5.67 17.17 2.44
N ARG A 515 4.52 17.48 3.04
CA ARG A 515 4.35 17.40 4.48
C ARG A 515 4.13 15.96 4.94
N PRO A 516 4.93 15.46 5.89
CA PRO A 516 4.61 14.21 6.55
C PRO A 516 3.56 14.45 7.63
N ALA A 517 2.76 13.42 7.89
CA ALA A 517 1.73 13.47 8.92
C ALA A 517 2.27 13.16 10.32
N CYS A 518 1.44 13.44 11.33
CA CYS A 518 1.87 13.59 12.72
C CYS A 518 2.00 12.25 13.45
N SER A 519 3.09 12.08 14.22
CA SER A 519 3.31 10.97 15.19
C SER A 519 2.88 9.61 14.62
N ILE A 520 1.87 8.95 15.19
CA ILE A 520 1.40 7.60 14.80
C ILE A 520 0.83 7.56 13.38
N ASN A 521 0.27 8.67 12.88
CA ASN A 521 -0.24 8.77 11.51
C ASN A 521 0.90 9.11 10.54
N ASN A 522 1.98 8.33 10.51
CA ASN A 522 2.87 8.41 9.35
C ASN A 522 1.97 8.26 8.09
N ASN A 523 2.20 9.04 7.03
CA ASN A 523 1.45 8.91 5.77
C ASN A 523 2.30 8.36 4.64
N LEU A 524 3.55 7.99 4.87
CA LEU A 524 4.41 7.34 3.90
C LEU A 524 4.17 5.82 3.97
N TYR A 525 3.57 5.24 2.93
CA TYR A 525 3.26 3.81 2.82
C TYR A 525 4.03 3.22 1.64
N PRO A 526 5.16 2.52 1.88
CA PRO A 526 5.86 1.77 0.83
C PRO A 526 5.08 0.48 0.55
N ALA A 527 4.24 0.48 -0.48
CA ALA A 527 3.38 -0.65 -0.79
C ALA A 527 2.90 -0.60 -2.24
N ASN A 528 2.65 -1.76 -2.84
CA ASN A 528 2.21 -1.92 -4.22
C ASN A 528 3.24 -1.42 -5.27
N GLY A 529 4.54 -1.44 -4.92
CA GLY A 529 5.64 -0.94 -5.75
C GLY A 529 5.70 0.60 -5.82
N VAL A 530 5.00 1.28 -4.90
CA VAL A 530 4.84 2.74 -4.88
C VAL A 530 5.02 3.25 -3.46
N LEU A 531 5.70 4.38 -3.30
CA LEU A 531 5.65 5.14 -2.05
C LEU A 531 4.42 6.03 -2.06
N ASN A 532 3.36 5.56 -1.40
CA ASN A 532 2.08 6.26 -1.33
C ASN A 532 2.10 7.27 -0.19
N MET A 533 1.79 8.53 -0.48
CA MET A 533 1.73 9.62 0.49
C MET A 533 0.37 10.33 0.43
N PRO A 534 -0.73 9.71 0.89
CA PRO A 534 -2.02 10.39 0.98
C PRO A 534 -1.93 11.67 1.83
N SER A 535 -2.63 12.72 1.39
CA SER A 535 -2.62 14.03 2.05
C SER A 535 -3.38 14.00 3.38
N LEU A 536 -2.68 13.65 4.46
CA LEU A 536 -3.20 13.77 5.83
C LEU A 536 -2.88 15.16 6.40
N THR A 537 -3.26 16.19 5.64
CA THR A 537 -2.90 17.59 5.89
C THR A 537 -4.10 18.54 5.90
N ALA A 538 -5.33 18.02 5.96
CA ALA A 538 -6.52 18.87 6.03
C ALA A 538 -6.38 19.86 7.19
N GLY A 539 -6.62 21.15 6.88
CA GLY A 539 -6.53 22.19 7.88
C GLY A 539 -5.10 22.63 8.27
N CYS A 540 -4.10 22.36 7.45
CA CYS A 540 -2.74 22.82 7.69
C CYS A 540 -2.50 24.19 7.03
N THR A 541 -2.08 25.17 7.82
CA THR A 541 -1.54 26.43 7.32
C THR A 541 -0.02 26.39 7.46
N CYS A 542 0.68 25.99 6.39
CA CYS A 542 2.13 25.92 6.35
C CYS A 542 2.65 26.08 4.92
N ASN A 543 3.97 26.21 4.75
CA ASN A 543 4.65 26.35 3.47
C ASN A 543 4.86 25.01 2.71
N TYR A 544 4.22 23.92 3.14
CA TYR A 544 4.24 22.63 2.44
C TYR A 544 3.03 22.50 1.51
N ALA A 545 3.20 21.79 0.39
CA ALA A 545 2.11 21.45 -0.51
C ALA A 545 1.16 20.44 0.15
N PRO A 546 -0.13 20.76 0.35
CA PRO A 546 -1.11 19.87 0.97
C PRO A 546 -1.69 18.89 -0.05
N VAL A 547 -0.82 18.11 -0.69
CA VAL A 547 -1.14 17.22 -1.79
C VAL A 547 -0.85 15.76 -1.44
N SER A 548 -1.62 14.86 -2.03
CA SER A 548 -1.27 13.45 -2.07
C SER A 548 -0.19 13.28 -3.13
N VAL A 549 0.82 12.45 -2.86
CA VAL A 549 1.91 12.16 -3.81
C VAL A 549 2.12 10.66 -3.87
N ALA A 550 2.41 10.14 -5.05
CA ALA A 550 2.96 8.81 -5.24
C ALA A 550 4.33 8.91 -5.90
N CYS A 551 5.29 8.13 -5.41
CA CYS A 551 6.61 8.04 -6.02
C CYS A 551 6.94 6.58 -6.38
N VAL A 552 7.64 6.40 -7.49
CA VAL A 552 8.19 5.12 -7.97
C VAL A 552 9.71 5.24 -8.11
N PRO A 553 10.47 4.15 -8.28
CA PRO A 553 11.88 4.24 -8.63
C PRO A 553 12.06 5.07 -9.90
N ALA A 554 13.09 5.92 -9.95
CA ALA A 554 13.30 6.84 -11.08
C ALA A 554 13.53 6.09 -12.41
N SER A 555 14.07 4.87 -12.35
CA SER A 555 14.21 3.97 -13.50
C SER A 555 12.89 3.66 -14.19
N VAL A 556 11.79 3.57 -13.42
CA VAL A 556 10.44 3.34 -13.93
C VAL A 556 9.94 4.53 -14.75
N VAL A 557 10.36 5.76 -14.46
CA VAL A 557 9.94 6.94 -15.25
C VAL A 557 10.86 7.19 -16.45
N ALA A 558 12.16 6.88 -16.34
CA ALA A 558 13.17 7.21 -17.34
C ALA A 558 13.11 6.38 -18.64
N ARG A 559 12.14 5.46 -18.81
CA ARG A 559 12.05 4.48 -19.92
C ARG A 559 13.28 3.56 -20.08
N GLY A 560 14.11 3.43 -19.05
CA GLY A 560 15.21 2.47 -19.02
C GLY A 560 14.69 1.08 -18.62
N GLY A 561 14.94 0.06 -19.44
CA GLY A 561 14.47 -1.31 -19.25
C GLY A 561 14.85 -1.93 -17.89
N ALA A 562 13.97 -1.74 -16.91
CA ALA A 562 14.14 -2.16 -15.51
C ALA A 562 12.80 -2.62 -14.89
N GLU A 563 12.03 -3.41 -15.61
CA GLU A 563 11.00 -4.28 -15.01
C GLU A 563 11.50 -5.72 -14.81
N THR A 564 12.81 -5.94 -14.92
CA THR A 564 13.47 -7.19 -14.52
C THR A 564 14.21 -6.94 -13.21
N SER A 565 13.91 -7.75 -12.19
CA SER A 565 14.73 -7.87 -10.98
C SER A 565 16.21 -8.04 -11.35
N ASP A 566 17.10 -7.34 -10.65
CA ASP A 566 18.56 -7.37 -10.85
C ASP A 566 19.23 -8.75 -10.65
N ALA A 567 18.46 -9.82 -10.50
CA ALA A 567 18.94 -11.19 -10.38
C ALA A 567 19.40 -11.83 -11.73
N ASP A 568 18.92 -11.34 -12.88
CA ASP A 568 19.17 -12.02 -14.18
C ASP A 568 20.19 -11.35 -15.11
N ARG A 569 20.87 -10.27 -14.69
CA ARG A 569 21.95 -9.65 -15.48
C ARG A 569 23.36 -10.17 -15.16
N GLY A 570 23.46 -11.26 -14.41
CA GLY A 570 24.71 -11.90 -14.04
C GLY A 570 25.27 -12.90 -15.06
N ALA A 571 25.33 -12.59 -16.36
CA ALA A 571 26.23 -13.28 -17.30
C ALA A 571 26.28 -12.60 -18.67
N GLY A 572 27.38 -11.89 -18.95
CA GLY A 572 27.78 -11.58 -20.33
C GLY A 572 27.92 -10.09 -20.63
N GLY A 573 29.14 -9.57 -20.59
CA GLY A 573 29.46 -8.24 -21.10
C GLY A 573 30.62 -7.54 -20.41
N GLY A 574 31.77 -8.21 -20.34
CA GLY A 574 33.02 -7.56 -19.94
C GLY A 574 33.54 -6.60 -21.01
N ALA A 575 34.15 -5.51 -20.54
CA ALA A 575 35.04 -4.57 -21.23
C ALA A 575 34.42 -3.63 -22.28
N ALA A 576 34.40 -2.32 -21.99
CA ALA A 576 35.41 -1.39 -22.52
C ALA A 576 35.19 0.08 -22.10
N ALA A 577 36.33 0.77 -22.00
CA ALA A 577 36.56 2.20 -22.19
C ALA A 577 36.34 3.18 -21.02
N ALA A 578 37.41 3.32 -20.23
CA ALA A 578 37.88 4.61 -19.72
C ALA A 578 38.25 5.55 -20.89
N GLY A 579 38.00 6.86 -20.75
CA GLY A 579 38.53 7.83 -21.70
C GLY A 579 37.95 9.24 -21.62
N ARG A 580 38.58 10.06 -20.77
CA ARG A 580 38.60 11.55 -20.70
C ARG A 580 37.47 12.27 -19.99
#